data_AF-A0A941GJQ7-F1
#
_entry.id   AF-A0A941GJQ7-F1
#
_cell.length_a   1.000
_cell.length_b   1.000
_cell.length_c   1.000
_cell.angle_alpha   90.00
_cell.angle_beta   90.00
_cell.angle_gamma   90.00
#
_symmetry.space_group_name_H-M   'P 1'
#
loop_
_entity.id
_entity.type
_entity.pdbx_description
1 polymer ?
#
loop_
_entity_poly.entity_id
_entity_poly.type
_entity_poly.pdbx_seq_one_letter_code
_entity_poly.pdbx_strand_id
1 'polypeptide(L)'
;MKGNKKFFITMLALVGVILAACGKTTDGTASSSDNLPSNNDSTQTEESDSSSNEDTATEPNDKEDTSNSLKDEYLEKLNEMDKKDREVPADTSKASTTVELEKEEAKRLDRWDEALNEIYSVLNEQLSAEEIEQLREEQRDWIKERDQKAKEASLKYEGGTMEGLEYVATQASVTKDRCYELVAKYM
;
A
#
# COMPACT_ATOMS: atom_id res chain seq x y z
N MET A 1 10.66 34.20 -19.94
CA MET A 1 9.56 34.57 -19.02
C MET A 1 8.84 33.30 -18.60
N LYS A 2 8.87 32.98 -17.30
CA LYS A 2 8.22 31.83 -16.66
C LYS A 2 6.73 32.14 -16.47
N GLY A 3 5.87 31.30 -17.02
CA GLY A 3 4.42 31.37 -16.83
C GLY A 3 3.97 30.32 -15.83
N ASN A 4 4.01 30.66 -14.54
CA ASN A 4 3.54 29.79 -13.46
C ASN A 4 2.01 29.91 -13.37
N LYS A 5 1.26 28.89 -13.82
CA LYS A 5 -0.18 28.83 -13.59
C LYS A 5 -0.45 28.12 -12.27
N LYS A 6 -0.73 28.91 -11.23
CA LYS A 6 -1.21 28.41 -9.94
C LYS A 6 -2.68 28.01 -10.10
N PHE A 7 -2.98 26.71 -10.01
CA PHE A 7 -4.33 26.22 -9.88
C PHE A 7 -4.78 26.41 -8.43
N PHE A 8 -5.82 27.22 -8.21
CA PHE A 8 -6.48 27.35 -6.91
C PHE A 8 -7.56 26.26 -6.82
N ILE A 9 -7.34 25.27 -5.96
CA ILE A 9 -8.32 24.24 -5.61
C ILE A 9 -9.28 24.86 -4.60
N THR A 10 -10.53 25.08 -5.00
CA THR A 10 -11.61 25.53 -4.12
C THR A 10 -12.09 24.36 -3.26
N MET A 11 -11.73 24.41 -1.98
CA MET A 11 -12.18 23.52 -0.91
C MET A 11 -13.69 23.71 -0.67
N LEU A 12 -14.49 22.73 -1.09
CA LEU A 12 -15.94 22.69 -0.83
C LEU A 12 -16.15 22.13 0.59
N ALA A 13 -16.40 23.00 1.55
CA ALA A 13 -16.70 22.62 2.93
C ALA A 13 -18.11 21.98 3.00
N LEU A 14 -18.16 20.68 3.26
CA LEU A 14 -19.40 19.94 3.50
C LEU A 14 -19.78 20.07 4.98
N VAL A 15 -20.88 20.78 5.22
CA VAL A 15 -21.45 21.03 6.55
C VAL A 15 -22.06 19.74 7.11
N GLY A 16 -21.55 19.28 8.26
CA GLY A 16 -22.05 18.10 8.97
C GLY A 16 -23.38 18.36 9.68
N VAL A 17 -24.32 17.43 9.50
CA VAL A 17 -25.56 17.34 10.30
C VAL A 17 -25.33 16.31 11.41
N ILE A 18 -25.30 16.77 12.66
CA ILE A 18 -25.23 15.91 13.84
C ILE A 18 -26.67 15.58 14.24
N LEU A 19 -27.04 14.31 14.20
CA LEU A 19 -28.23 13.81 14.89
C LEU A 19 -27.81 13.16 16.20
N ALA A 20 -28.19 13.81 17.29
CA ALA A 20 -28.11 13.29 18.64
C ALA A 20 -29.24 12.27 18.85
N ALA A 21 -28.90 11.09 19.38
CA ALA A 21 -29.85 10.19 20.00
C ALA A 21 -29.29 9.75 21.36
N CYS A 22 -29.87 10.30 22.43
CA CYS A 22 -29.72 9.79 23.79
C CYS A 22 -31.02 9.11 24.23
N GLY A 23 -30.86 7.98 24.91
CA GLY A 23 -31.80 7.45 25.90
C GLY A 23 -31.88 5.92 25.85
N LYS A 24 -31.92 5.17 26.95
CA LYS A 24 -31.67 5.36 28.40
C LYS A 24 -31.78 3.93 29.01
N THR A 25 -30.90 3.60 29.96
CA THR A 25 -30.97 2.69 31.16
C THR A 25 -32.18 1.73 31.35
N THR A 26 -32.17 0.59 32.07
CA THR A 26 -31.25 -0.32 32.81
C THR A 26 -32.12 -1.50 33.31
N ASP A 27 -31.47 -2.58 33.77
CA ASP A 27 -31.88 -3.62 34.78
C ASP A 27 -31.79 -5.03 34.18
N GLY A 28 -30.79 -5.85 34.57
CA GLY A 28 -30.72 -6.69 35.79
C GLY A 28 -30.97 -8.15 35.34
N THR A 29 -30.24 -9.22 35.70
CA THR A 29 -29.57 -9.59 36.94
C THR A 29 -28.82 -10.94 36.74
N ALA A 30 -27.65 -11.05 37.39
CA ALA A 30 -26.95 -12.20 38.01
C ALA A 30 -26.72 -13.55 37.30
N SER A 31 -25.43 -13.96 37.22
CA SER A 31 -24.75 -14.87 38.17
C SER A 31 -23.26 -14.97 37.78
N SER A 32 -22.29 -14.51 38.59
CA SER A 32 -21.50 -15.27 39.59
C SER A 32 -20.73 -16.45 38.97
N SER A 33 -19.41 -16.64 39.12
CA SER A 33 -18.54 -16.38 40.29
C SER A 33 -17.05 -16.61 39.95
N ASP A 34 -16.18 -15.80 40.60
CA ASP A 34 -14.95 -16.18 41.35
C ASP A 34 -13.72 -16.77 40.61
N ASN A 35 -12.45 -16.47 40.91
CA ASN A 35 -11.79 -15.66 41.93
C ASN A 35 -10.29 -15.50 41.54
N LEU A 36 -9.66 -14.41 41.98
CA LEU A 36 -8.19 -14.26 42.09
C LEU A 36 -7.75 -14.61 43.53
N PRO A 37 -6.49 -15.02 43.78
CA PRO A 37 -5.55 -14.10 44.49
C PRO A 37 -4.09 -14.26 43.98
N SER A 38 -3.30 -13.20 43.74
CA SER A 38 -2.58 -12.29 44.67
C SER A 38 -1.46 -12.90 45.54
N ASN A 39 -0.36 -12.11 45.58
CA ASN A 39 0.79 -12.07 46.50
C ASN A 39 1.98 -12.98 46.21
N ASN A 40 3.24 -12.61 46.45
CA ASN A 40 3.99 -11.37 46.74
C ASN A 40 5.47 -11.86 46.89
N ASP A 41 6.41 -10.92 47.03
CA ASP A 41 7.56 -10.99 47.96
C ASP A 41 8.98 -11.04 47.33
N SER A 42 9.62 -9.86 47.42
CA SER A 42 11.04 -9.51 47.73
C SER A 42 12.22 -10.10 46.99
N THR A 43 13.43 -9.51 47.00
CA THR A 43 14.06 -8.18 47.23
C THR A 43 15.57 -8.50 47.26
N GLN A 44 16.42 -7.66 46.65
CA GLN A 44 17.84 -7.31 46.95
C GLN A 44 18.60 -7.07 45.62
N THR A 45 18.99 -5.84 45.23
CA THR A 45 20.19 -5.03 45.63
C THR A 45 21.48 -5.85 45.61
N GLU A 46 22.50 -5.50 44.83
CA GLU A 46 23.56 -4.48 45.02
C GLU A 46 24.14 -4.10 43.63
N GLU A 47 24.17 -2.83 43.19
CA GLU A 47 25.19 -1.77 43.37
C GLU A 47 26.18 -1.58 42.20
N SER A 48 26.31 -0.30 41.81
CA SER A 48 27.48 0.42 41.26
C SER A 48 28.02 0.02 39.87
N ASP A 49 28.52 0.90 38.99
CA ASP A 49 28.94 2.30 39.12
C ASP A 49 28.89 2.97 37.73
N SER A 50 28.94 4.29 37.78
CA SER A 50 28.82 5.29 36.74
C SER A 50 30.00 5.37 35.75
N SER A 51 29.68 5.98 34.61
CA SER A 51 30.50 6.96 33.88
C SER A 51 31.22 6.52 32.60
N SER A 52 30.60 6.98 31.50
CA SER A 52 31.19 7.81 30.44
C SER A 52 32.43 7.30 29.72
N ASN A 53 32.28 7.07 28.42
CA ASN A 53 33.01 7.88 27.45
C ASN A 53 32.24 7.96 26.13
N GLU A 54 31.96 9.20 25.74
CA GLU A 54 31.92 9.66 24.35
C GLU A 54 33.08 9.02 23.58
N ASP A 55 32.77 8.40 22.46
CA ASP A 55 33.66 8.52 21.31
C ASP A 55 32.83 8.71 20.05
N THR A 56 33.02 9.88 19.47
CA THR A 56 32.49 10.27 18.17
C THR A 56 33.31 9.54 17.12
N ALA A 57 32.76 8.44 16.60
CA ALA A 57 33.23 7.87 15.35
C ALA A 57 32.15 8.13 14.29
N THR A 58 32.45 9.11 13.45
CA THR A 58 31.75 9.43 12.21
C THR A 58 31.49 8.15 11.40
N GLU A 59 30.23 7.71 11.38
CA GLU A 59 29.74 6.69 10.44
C GLU A 59 30.00 7.18 9.00
N PRO A 60 30.66 6.37 8.14
CA PRO A 60 30.75 6.70 6.74
C PRO A 60 29.36 6.55 6.11
N ASN A 61 28.96 7.62 5.43
CA ASN A 61 27.71 7.73 4.69
C ASN A 61 27.73 6.83 3.44
N ASP A 62 27.64 5.51 3.61
CA ASP A 62 27.64 4.51 2.51
C ASP A 62 26.22 4.05 2.12
N LYS A 63 25.16 4.62 2.72
CA LYS A 63 23.77 4.24 2.43
C LYS A 63 23.23 4.82 1.12
N GLU A 64 23.79 5.93 0.65
CA GLU A 64 23.27 6.65 -0.53
C GLU A 64 23.64 5.94 -1.85
N ASP A 65 24.84 5.36 -1.93
CA ASP A 65 25.32 4.67 -3.14
C ASP A 65 24.58 3.33 -3.37
N THR A 66 24.24 2.61 -2.30
CA THR A 66 23.51 1.33 -2.38
C THR A 66 22.01 1.55 -2.67
N SER A 67 21.38 2.58 -2.10
CA SER A 67 19.95 2.89 -2.33
C SER A 67 19.68 3.23 -3.79
N ASN A 68 20.51 4.10 -4.39
CA ASN A 68 20.37 4.49 -5.79
C ASN A 68 20.56 3.29 -6.74
N SER A 69 21.49 2.38 -6.43
CA SER A 69 21.69 1.16 -7.23
C SER A 69 20.47 0.23 -7.20
N LEU A 70 19.82 0.08 -6.04
CA LEU A 70 18.66 -0.80 -5.91
C LEU A 70 17.41 -0.22 -6.58
N LYS A 71 17.20 1.10 -6.44
CA LYS A 71 16.14 1.81 -7.13
C LYS A 71 16.23 1.58 -8.65
N ASP A 72 17.42 1.76 -9.22
CA ASP A 72 17.65 1.58 -10.65
C ASP A 72 17.41 0.13 -11.10
N GLU A 73 17.84 -0.86 -10.31
CA GLU A 73 17.57 -2.28 -10.56
C GLU A 73 16.06 -2.59 -10.62
N TYR A 74 15.29 -2.11 -9.65
CA TYR A 74 13.84 -2.32 -9.63
C TYR A 74 13.13 -1.55 -10.75
N LEU A 75 13.55 -0.33 -11.07
CA LEU A 75 13.00 0.41 -12.21
C LEU A 75 13.27 -0.32 -13.53
N GLU A 76 14.47 -0.88 -13.73
CA GLU A 76 14.79 -1.70 -14.90
C GLU A 76 13.87 -2.93 -14.97
N LYS A 77 13.72 -3.67 -13.87
CA LYS A 77 12.80 -4.82 -13.77
C LYS A 77 11.36 -4.45 -14.13
N LEU A 78 10.82 -3.36 -13.57
CA LEU A 78 9.46 -2.91 -13.86
C LEU A 78 9.30 -2.48 -15.32
N ASN A 79 10.31 -1.81 -15.90
CA ASN A 79 10.31 -1.41 -17.30
C ASN A 79 10.29 -2.62 -18.24
N GLU A 80 11.05 -3.67 -17.93
CA GLU A 80 10.99 -4.91 -18.69
C GLU A 80 9.62 -5.60 -18.62
N MET A 81 8.99 -5.63 -17.44
CA MET A 81 7.66 -6.19 -17.26
C MET A 81 6.62 -5.41 -18.08
N ASP A 82 6.65 -4.07 -18.03
CA ASP A 82 5.74 -3.22 -18.80
C ASP A 82 5.98 -3.35 -20.31
N LYS A 83 7.23 -3.54 -20.73
CA LYS A 83 7.53 -3.86 -22.13
C LYS A 83 6.89 -5.18 -22.56
N LYS A 84 7.05 -6.26 -21.77
CA LYS A 84 6.48 -7.59 -22.05
C LYS A 84 4.94 -7.53 -22.12
N ASP A 85 4.29 -6.70 -21.31
CA ASP A 85 2.83 -6.48 -21.38
C ASP A 85 2.37 -5.78 -22.66
N ARG A 86 3.20 -4.91 -23.23
CA ARG A 86 2.90 -4.18 -24.46
C ARG A 86 3.22 -4.98 -25.72
N GLU A 87 3.98 -6.05 -25.60
CA GLU A 87 4.34 -6.92 -26.72
C GLU A 87 3.10 -7.71 -27.17
N VAL A 88 2.60 -7.35 -28.36
CA VAL A 88 1.55 -8.12 -29.02
C VAL A 88 2.17 -9.39 -29.59
N PRO A 89 1.63 -10.60 -29.33
CA PRO A 89 2.13 -11.84 -29.90
C PRO A 89 2.21 -11.75 -31.42
N ALA A 90 3.31 -12.24 -32.02
CA ALA A 90 3.55 -12.17 -33.46
C ALA A 90 2.49 -12.91 -34.31
N ASP A 91 1.73 -13.82 -33.69
CA ASP A 91 0.62 -14.53 -34.32
C ASP A 91 -0.71 -13.85 -34.00
N THR A 92 -0.96 -12.69 -34.62
CA THR A 92 -2.23 -11.94 -34.50
C THR A 92 -3.36 -12.54 -35.34
N SER A 93 -3.20 -13.75 -35.88
CA SER A 93 -4.18 -14.36 -36.79
C SER A 93 -5.43 -14.90 -36.08
N LYS A 94 -5.38 -15.04 -34.75
CA LYS A 94 -6.49 -15.54 -33.93
C LYS A 94 -7.28 -14.38 -33.31
N ALA A 95 -8.58 -14.31 -33.62
CA ALA A 95 -9.49 -13.43 -32.90
C ALA A 95 -9.68 -13.95 -31.46
N SER A 96 -9.39 -13.11 -30.46
CA SER A 96 -9.62 -13.42 -29.04
C SER A 96 -11.03 -13.06 -28.62
N THR A 97 -11.66 -13.92 -27.81
CA THR A 97 -12.94 -13.60 -27.16
C THR A 97 -12.73 -12.65 -25.98
N THR A 98 -13.77 -11.90 -25.56
CA THR A 98 -13.68 -11.02 -24.37
C THR A 98 -13.28 -11.78 -23.10
N VAL A 99 -13.74 -13.04 -22.95
CA VAL A 99 -13.40 -13.89 -21.81
C VAL A 99 -11.92 -14.29 -21.81
N GLU A 100 -11.36 -14.60 -22.98
CA GLU A 100 -9.92 -14.87 -23.10
C GLU A 100 -9.10 -13.61 -22.79
N LEU A 101 -9.53 -12.44 -23.27
CA LEU A 101 -8.88 -11.16 -22.93
C LEU A 101 -8.93 -10.87 -21.43
N GLU A 102 -10.08 -11.09 -20.78
CA GLU A 102 -10.24 -10.88 -19.33
C GLU A 102 -9.30 -11.79 -18.54
N LYS A 103 -9.12 -13.04 -18.98
CA LYS A 103 -8.16 -13.97 -18.39
C LYS A 103 -6.72 -13.51 -18.55
N GLU A 104 -6.35 -12.94 -19.70
CA GLU A 104 -5.00 -12.40 -19.88
C GLU A 104 -4.76 -11.15 -19.02
N GLU A 105 -5.75 -10.27 -18.88
CA GLU A 105 -5.67 -9.14 -17.94
C GLU A 105 -5.62 -9.59 -16.47
N ALA A 106 -6.29 -10.68 -16.11
CA ALA A 106 -6.19 -11.27 -14.77
C ALA A 106 -4.77 -11.76 -14.49
N LYS A 107 -4.15 -12.49 -15.42
CA LYS A 107 -2.73 -12.88 -15.29
C LYS A 107 -1.80 -11.67 -15.27
N ARG A 108 -2.16 -10.60 -15.98
CA ARG A 108 -1.40 -9.35 -15.94
C ARG A 108 -1.49 -8.71 -14.55
N LEU A 109 -2.69 -8.66 -13.97
CA LEU A 109 -2.89 -8.21 -12.59
C LEU A 109 -2.06 -9.05 -11.62
N ASP A 110 -2.13 -10.38 -11.70
CA ASP A 110 -1.37 -11.29 -10.82
C ASP A 110 0.13 -10.98 -10.86
N ARG A 111 0.71 -10.81 -12.06
CA ARG A 111 2.14 -10.48 -12.23
C ARG A 111 2.52 -9.13 -11.62
N TRP A 112 1.66 -8.12 -11.73
CA TRP A 112 1.92 -6.81 -11.11
C TRP A 112 1.73 -6.85 -9.59
N ASP A 113 0.77 -7.63 -9.09
CA ASP A 113 0.54 -7.79 -7.65
C ASP A 113 1.70 -8.54 -6.99
N GLU A 114 2.22 -9.58 -7.64
CA GLU A 114 3.44 -10.28 -7.21
C GLU A 114 4.63 -9.30 -7.10
N ALA A 115 4.86 -8.46 -8.12
CA ALA A 115 5.91 -7.46 -8.08
C ALA A 115 5.67 -6.39 -6.99
N LEU A 116 4.42 -5.97 -6.78
CA LEU A 116 4.06 -5.04 -5.70
C LEU A 116 4.40 -5.62 -4.33
N ASN A 117 4.06 -6.89 -4.10
CA ASN A 117 4.32 -7.60 -2.84
C ASN A 117 5.82 -7.80 -2.61
N GLU A 118 6.59 -8.08 -3.66
CA GLU A 118 8.05 -8.14 -3.60
C GLU A 118 8.66 -6.79 -3.20
N ILE A 119 8.28 -5.71 -3.89
CA ILE A 119 8.72 -4.34 -3.57
C ILE A 119 8.38 -4.00 -2.12
N TYR A 120 7.14 -4.26 -1.70
CA TYR A 120 6.70 -4.00 -0.33
C TYR A 120 7.53 -4.79 0.70
N SER A 121 7.91 -6.03 0.40
CA SER A 121 8.76 -6.85 1.28
C SER A 121 10.15 -6.26 1.44
N VAL A 122 10.76 -5.76 0.36
CA VAL A 122 12.05 -5.06 0.41
C VAL A 122 11.94 -3.76 1.22
N LEU A 123 10.89 -2.98 0.99
CA LEU A 123 10.66 -1.74 1.76
C LEU A 123 10.48 -2.01 3.26
N ASN A 124 9.88 -3.15 3.63
CA ASN A 124 9.73 -3.55 5.03
C ASN A 124 11.08 -3.82 5.71
N GLU A 125 12.13 -4.16 4.97
CA GLU A 125 13.49 -4.35 5.51
C GLU A 125 14.30 -3.04 5.55
N GLN A 126 13.95 -2.05 4.73
CA GLN A 126 14.73 -0.82 4.55
C GLN A 126 14.20 0.37 5.34
N LEU A 127 12.88 0.50 5.41
CA LEU A 127 12.23 1.62 6.07
C LEU A 127 12.25 1.45 7.60
N SER A 128 12.21 2.58 8.31
CA SER A 128 12.01 2.55 9.76
C SER A 128 10.64 1.97 10.13
N ALA A 129 10.47 1.56 11.39
CA ALA A 129 9.21 1.04 11.89
C ALA A 129 8.04 2.03 11.74
N GLU A 130 8.31 3.33 11.87
CA GLU A 130 7.31 4.39 11.68
C GLU A 130 6.93 4.56 10.20
N GLU A 131 7.93 4.59 9.31
CA GLU A 131 7.70 4.73 7.86
C GLU A 131 6.95 3.52 7.28
N ILE A 132 7.29 2.29 7.70
CA ILE A 132 6.59 1.09 7.22
C ILE A 132 5.16 0.98 7.79
N GLU A 133 4.91 1.48 9.00
CA GLU A 133 3.55 1.58 9.54
C GLU A 133 2.71 2.55 8.71
N GLN A 134 3.26 3.74 8.41
CA GLN A 134 2.60 4.70 7.55
C GLN A 134 2.35 4.12 6.16
N LEU A 135 3.35 3.47 5.56
CA LEU A 135 3.21 2.83 4.25
C LEU A 135 2.11 1.74 4.27
N ARG A 136 1.97 1.00 5.37
CA ARG A 136 0.90 0.01 5.52
C ARG A 136 -0.49 0.65 5.52
N GLU A 137 -0.67 1.79 6.17
CA GLU A 137 -1.92 2.57 6.09
C GLU A 137 -2.19 3.01 4.65
N GLU A 138 -1.18 3.59 3.99
CA GLU A 138 -1.27 4.04 2.61
C GLU A 138 -1.61 2.90 1.64
N GLN A 139 -1.06 1.69 1.82
CA GLN A 139 -1.41 0.53 1.00
C GLN A 139 -2.87 0.11 1.18
N ARG A 140 -3.40 0.13 2.42
CA ARG A 140 -4.80 -0.24 2.66
C ARG A 140 -5.77 0.74 2.04
N ASP A 141 -5.45 2.03 2.07
CA ASP A 141 -6.26 3.05 1.42
C ASP A 141 -6.12 2.98 -0.10
N TRP A 142 -4.91 2.77 -0.61
CA TRP A 142 -4.66 2.56 -2.03
C TRP A 142 -5.45 1.38 -2.61
N ILE A 143 -5.59 0.26 -1.88
CA ILE A 143 -6.42 -0.88 -2.33
C ILE A 143 -7.88 -0.45 -2.55
N LYS A 144 -8.44 0.35 -1.64
CA LYS A 144 -9.81 0.87 -1.78
C LYS A 144 -9.92 1.79 -2.99
N GLU A 145 -8.93 2.66 -3.19
CA GLU A 145 -8.89 3.56 -4.36
C GLU A 145 -8.76 2.79 -5.68
N ARG A 146 -7.92 1.75 -5.72
CA ARG A 146 -7.76 0.85 -6.88
C ARG A 146 -9.09 0.21 -7.24
N ASP A 147 -9.75 -0.41 -6.27
CA ASP A 147 -10.98 -1.15 -6.51
C ASP A 147 -12.15 -0.22 -6.86
N GLN A 148 -12.20 0.96 -6.24
CA GLN A 148 -13.17 2.00 -6.60
C GLN A 148 -12.94 2.50 -8.04
N LYS A 149 -11.69 2.82 -8.41
CA LYS A 149 -11.34 3.28 -9.76
C LYS A 149 -11.63 2.21 -10.81
N ALA A 150 -11.35 0.94 -10.50
CA ALA A 150 -11.69 -0.18 -11.38
C ALA A 150 -13.20 -0.31 -11.58
N LYS A 151 -14.00 -0.18 -10.50
CA LYS A 151 -15.46 -0.21 -10.61
C LYS A 151 -15.99 0.96 -11.43
N GLU A 152 -15.50 2.17 -11.19
CA GLU A 152 -15.93 3.36 -11.95
C GLU A 152 -15.62 3.23 -13.44
N ALA A 153 -14.42 2.74 -13.79
CA ALA A 153 -14.05 2.49 -15.17
C ALA A 153 -14.96 1.46 -15.85
N SER A 154 -15.29 0.38 -15.13
CA SER A 154 -16.10 -0.72 -15.66
C SER A 154 -17.55 -0.33 -15.95
N LEU A 155 -18.12 0.62 -15.20
CA LEU A 155 -19.52 1.04 -15.33
C LEU A 155 -19.88 1.58 -16.73
N LYS A 156 -18.90 2.03 -17.52
CA LYS A 156 -19.13 2.39 -18.92
C LYS A 156 -19.70 1.22 -19.76
N TYR A 157 -19.43 -0.01 -19.34
CA TYR A 157 -19.82 -1.24 -20.02
C TYR A 157 -20.84 -2.07 -19.24
N GLU A 158 -21.53 -1.45 -18.28
CA GLU A 158 -22.45 -2.11 -17.36
C GLU A 158 -23.39 -3.10 -18.07
N GLY A 159 -23.42 -4.35 -17.57
CA GLY A 159 -24.27 -5.43 -18.10
C GLY A 159 -23.73 -6.12 -19.36
N GLY A 160 -22.57 -5.71 -19.87
CA GLY A 160 -21.87 -6.35 -20.99
C GLY A 160 -20.65 -7.17 -20.56
N THR A 161 -20.13 -8.03 -21.44
CA THR A 161 -18.91 -8.82 -21.18
C THR A 161 -17.66 -7.95 -21.03
N MET A 162 -17.69 -6.71 -21.52
CA MET A 162 -16.58 -5.75 -21.37
C MET A 162 -16.49 -5.16 -19.96
N GLU A 163 -17.53 -5.28 -19.13
CA GLU A 163 -17.49 -4.77 -17.74
C GLU A 163 -16.40 -5.49 -16.94
N GLY A 164 -16.39 -6.83 -16.95
CA GLY A 164 -15.38 -7.63 -16.25
C GLY A 164 -13.97 -7.38 -16.76
N LEU A 165 -13.81 -7.36 -18.09
CA LEU A 165 -12.53 -7.05 -18.74
C LEU A 165 -11.98 -5.67 -18.30
N GLU A 166 -12.79 -4.62 -18.39
CA GLU A 166 -12.36 -3.25 -18.04
C GLU A 166 -12.01 -3.14 -16.55
N TYR A 167 -12.77 -3.80 -15.67
CA TYR A 167 -12.50 -3.84 -14.23
C TYR A 167 -11.10 -4.40 -13.96
N VAL A 168 -10.81 -5.60 -14.47
CA VAL A 168 -9.52 -6.29 -14.23
C VAL A 168 -8.36 -5.55 -14.91
N ALA A 169 -8.54 -5.06 -16.13
CA ALA A 169 -7.53 -4.28 -16.84
C ALA A 169 -7.16 -2.98 -16.09
N THR A 170 -8.16 -2.34 -15.47
CA THR A 170 -7.94 -1.14 -14.65
C THR A 170 -7.19 -1.48 -13.37
N GLN A 171 -7.56 -2.56 -12.67
CA GLN A 171 -6.81 -3.02 -11.50
C GLN A 171 -5.34 -3.28 -11.86
N ALA A 172 -5.07 -4.02 -12.95
CA ALA A 172 -3.72 -4.33 -13.39
C ALA A 172 -2.89 -3.07 -13.68
N SER A 173 -3.49 -2.06 -14.31
CA SER A 173 -2.82 -0.80 -14.63
C SER A 173 -2.54 0.06 -13.40
N VAL A 174 -3.48 0.12 -12.45
CA VAL A 174 -3.29 0.86 -11.20
C VAL A 174 -2.26 0.17 -10.30
N THR A 175 -2.24 -1.17 -10.25
CA THR A 175 -1.21 -1.94 -9.54
C THR A 175 0.17 -1.69 -10.12
N LYS A 176 0.30 -1.70 -11.46
CA LYS A 176 1.55 -1.33 -12.13
C LYS A 176 2.04 0.05 -11.69
N ASP A 177 1.17 1.07 -11.75
CA ASP A 177 1.54 2.44 -11.40
C ASP A 177 1.99 2.54 -9.94
N ARG A 178 1.35 1.77 -9.03
CA ARG A 178 1.75 1.70 -7.63
C ARG A 178 3.13 1.08 -7.45
N CYS A 179 3.50 0.06 -8.21
CA CYS A 179 4.87 -0.49 -8.17
C CYS A 179 5.91 0.58 -8.48
N TYR A 180 5.71 1.35 -9.56
CA TYR A 180 6.61 2.46 -9.92
C TYR A 180 6.63 3.55 -8.85
N GLU A 181 5.48 3.89 -8.28
CA GLU A 181 5.37 4.87 -7.21
C GLU A 181 6.19 4.46 -5.98
N LEU A 182 6.08 3.20 -5.54
CA LEU A 182 6.80 2.70 -4.39
C LEU A 182 8.31 2.74 -4.58
N VAL A 183 8.79 2.24 -5.72
CA VAL A 183 10.23 2.28 -6.06
C VAL A 183 10.71 3.73 -6.16
N ALA A 184 9.96 4.60 -6.82
CA ALA A 184 10.38 6.00 -6.99
C ALA A 184 10.46 6.77 -5.67
N LYS A 185 9.58 6.48 -4.72
CA LYS A 185 9.48 7.23 -3.45
C LYS A 185 10.33 6.66 -2.32
N TYR A 186 10.46 5.34 -2.22
CA TYR A 186 10.99 4.68 -1.03
C TYR A 186 12.28 3.88 -1.27
N MET A 187 12.68 3.67 -2.53
CA MET A 187 13.98 3.05 -2.89
C MET A 187 14.98 4.10 -3.39
#